data_AF-A0A4R5BZT5-F1
#
_entry.id   AF-A0A4R5BZT5-F1
#
_cell.length_a   1.000
_cell.length_b   1.000
_cell.length_c   1.000
_cell.angle_alpha   90.00
_cell.angle_beta   90.00
_cell.angle_gamma   90.00
#
_symmetry.space_group_name_H-M   'P 1'
#
loop_
_entity.id
_entity.type
_entity.pdbx_description
1 polymer ?
#
loop_
_entity_poly.entity_id
_entity_poly.type
_entity_poly.pdbx_seq_one_letter_code
_entity_poly.pdbx_strand_id
1 'polypeptide(L)'
;MSGYRVTTENLAAQVGELSEVGDQTERLVSSARQLAERMPMLGTAPPALHLATRLRQSAGESGLSHEITAARTELGDFRSALHETATGYENTDTAAADALRGTEGTAT
;
A
#
# COMPACT_ATOMS: atom_id res chain seq x y z
N MET A 1 -18.16 -25.02 1.64
CA MET A 1 -17.97 -23.73 2.34
C MET A 1 -16.62 -23.17 1.87
N SER A 2 -16.58 -22.24 0.91
CA SER A 2 -15.32 -21.76 0.30
C SER A 2 -15.29 -20.23 0.09
N GLY A 3 -16.30 -19.52 0.60
CA GLY A 3 -16.49 -18.10 0.29
C GLY A 3 -15.47 -17.17 0.94
N TYR A 4 -15.08 -17.43 2.19
CA TYR A 4 -14.24 -16.53 2.97
C TYR A 4 -12.78 -16.50 2.50
N ARG A 5 -12.22 -17.65 2.12
CA ARG A 5 -10.82 -17.78 1.68
C ARG A 5 -10.56 -17.05 0.35
N VAL A 6 -11.47 -17.23 -0.61
CA VAL A 6 -11.39 -16.62 -1.95
C VAL A 6 -11.52 -15.09 -1.89
N THR A 7 -12.33 -14.55 -0.97
CA THR A 7 -12.43 -13.10 -0.78
C THR A 7 -11.16 -12.49 -0.20
N THR A 8 -10.50 -13.17 0.74
CA THR A 8 -9.24 -12.69 1.35
C THR A 8 -8.09 -12.69 0.35
N GLU A 9 -7.96 -13.72 -0.49
CA GLU A 9 -6.93 -13.79 -1.53
C GLU A 9 -7.08 -12.67 -2.58
N ASN A 10 -8.32 -12.39 -3.01
CA ASN A 10 -8.58 -11.29 -3.94
C ASN A 10 -8.24 -9.92 -3.33
N LEU A 11 -8.55 -9.72 -2.05
CA LEU A 11 -8.24 -8.48 -1.35
C LEU A 11 -6.73 -8.29 -1.18
N ALA A 12 -6.01 -9.37 -0.84
CA ALA A 12 -4.56 -9.36 -0.75
C ALA A 12 -3.91 -9.04 -2.11
N ALA A 13 -4.45 -9.57 -3.20
CA ALA A 13 -3.99 -9.24 -4.56
C ALA A 13 -4.21 -7.75 -4.90
N GLN A 14 -5.39 -7.20 -4.64
CA GLN A 14 -5.67 -5.77 -4.86
C GLN A 14 -4.77 -4.84 -4.04
N VAL A 15 -4.53 -5.18 -2.77
CA VAL A 15 -3.61 -4.42 -1.92
C VAL A 15 -2.16 -4.51 -2.43
N GLY A 16 -1.77 -5.66 -2.99
CA GLY A 16 -0.49 -5.85 -3.67
C GLY A 16 -0.34 -4.94 -4.88
N GLU A 17 -1.34 -4.91 -5.77
CA GLU A 17 -1.35 -4.02 -6.94
C GLU A 17 -1.27 -2.54 -6.53
N LEU A 18 -2.00 -2.15 -5.48
CA LEU A 18 -1.99 -0.77 -5.00
C LEU A 18 -0.64 -0.37 -4.40
N SER A 19 0.04 -1.30 -3.73
CA SER A 19 1.41 -1.09 -3.22
C SER A 19 2.40 -0.88 -4.38
N GLU A 20 2.25 -1.65 -5.47
CA GLU A 20 3.11 -1.55 -6.65
C GLU A 20 2.94 -0.20 -7.37
N VAL A 21 1.70 0.31 -7.45
CA VAL A 21 1.41 1.68 -7.94
C VAL A 21 2.06 2.74 -7.03
N GLY A 22 2.05 2.53 -5.72
CA GLY A 22 2.75 3.38 -4.75
C GLY A 22 4.25 3.47 -5.04
N ASP A 23 4.92 2.31 -5.21
CA ASP A 23 6.35 2.24 -5.51
C ASP A 23 6.72 2.90 -6.85
N GLN A 24 5.87 2.77 -7.87
CA GLN A 24 6.05 3.44 -9.16
C GLN A 24 5.93 4.97 -9.02
N THR A 25 4.98 5.43 -8.20
CA THR A 25 4.76 6.86 -7.95
C THR A 25 5.92 7.47 -7.17
N GLU A 26 6.48 6.75 -6.20
CA GLU A 26 7.69 7.18 -5.46
C GLU A 26 8.90 7.35 -6.39
N ARG A 27 9.10 6.41 -7.32
CA ARG A 27 10.16 6.51 -8.35
C ARG A 27 9.99 7.73 -9.24
N LEU A 28 8.75 8.07 -9.61
CA LEU A 28 8.44 9.29 -10.37
C LEU A 28 8.77 10.55 -9.58
N VAL A 29 8.40 10.61 -8.29
CA VAL A 29 8.72 11.75 -7.41
C VAL A 29 10.23 11.90 -7.23
N SER A 30 10.94 10.82 -6.99
CA SER A 30 12.40 10.81 -6.89
C SER A 30 13.06 11.33 -8.17
N SER A 31 12.56 10.91 -9.33
CA SER A 31 13.02 11.38 -10.64
C SER A 31 12.73 12.88 -10.84
N ALA A 32 11.53 13.34 -10.46
CA ALA A 32 11.16 14.74 -10.51
C ALA A 32 12.02 15.62 -9.58
N ARG A 33 12.37 15.11 -8.40
CA ARG A 33 13.27 15.78 -7.46
C ARG A 33 14.69 15.89 -8.00
N GLN A 34 15.26 14.81 -8.56
CA GLN A 34 16.56 14.87 -9.24
C GLN A 34 16.56 15.86 -10.41
N LEU A 35 15.47 15.90 -11.18
CA LEU A 35 15.32 16.87 -12.26
C LEU A 35 15.25 18.31 -11.73
N ALA A 36 14.56 18.53 -10.60
CA ALA A 36 14.48 19.84 -9.96
C ALA A 36 15.82 20.29 -9.36
N GLU A 37 16.66 19.36 -8.90
CA GLU A 37 17.98 19.63 -8.33
C GLU A 37 19.02 19.99 -9.39
N ARG A 38 18.85 19.52 -10.64
CA ARG A 38 19.60 20.02 -11.79
C ARG A 38 19.22 21.48 -12.05
N MET A 39 19.98 22.41 -11.47
CA MET A 39 19.82 23.83 -11.75
C MET A 39 19.90 24.05 -13.26
N PRO A 40 18.91 24.74 -13.85
CA PRO A 40 18.96 25.04 -15.27
C PRO A 40 20.19 25.93 -15.54
N MET A 41 20.95 25.61 -16.59
CA MET A 41 22.24 26.25 -16.89
C MET A 41 22.10 27.78 -17.03
N LEU A 42 23.17 28.52 -16.71
CA LEU A 42 23.24 29.97 -16.89
C LEU A 42 22.76 30.36 -18.30
N GLY A 43 21.74 31.23 -18.37
CA GLY A 43 21.10 31.64 -19.64
C GLY A 43 19.75 30.97 -19.93
N THR A 44 19.24 30.11 -19.06
CA THR A 44 17.87 29.57 -19.22
C THR A 44 16.80 30.63 -18.98
N ALA A 45 15.75 30.60 -19.81
CA ALA A 45 14.63 31.52 -19.74
C ALA A 45 13.90 31.46 -18.38
N PRO A 46 13.34 32.57 -17.88
CA PRO A 46 12.57 32.63 -16.63
C PRO A 46 11.54 31.50 -16.39
N PRO A 47 10.84 30.96 -17.41
CA PRO A 47 9.92 29.83 -17.24
C PRO A 47 10.58 28.53 -16.76
N ALA A 48 11.83 28.26 -17.15
CA ALA A 48 12.53 27.04 -16.75
C ALA A 48 12.88 27.04 -15.25
N LEU A 49 13.22 28.20 -14.70
CA LEU A 49 13.43 28.41 -13.27
C LEU A 49 12.11 28.22 -12.49
N HIS A 50 11.00 28.73 -13.03
CA HIS A 50 9.69 28.56 -12.40
C HIS A 50 9.26 27.09 -12.37
N LEU A 51 9.50 26.34 -13.44
CA LEU A 51 9.24 24.90 -13.51
C LEU A 51 10.09 24.11 -12.49
N ALA A 52 11.40 24.38 -12.43
CA ALA A 52 12.29 23.72 -11.48
C ALA A 52 11.89 23.99 -10.03
N THR A 53 11.45 25.21 -9.72
CA THR A 53 10.94 25.58 -8.39
C THR A 53 9.67 24.82 -8.04
N ARG A 54 8.70 24.77 -8.97
CA ARG A 54 7.45 24.04 -8.77
C ARG A 54 7.66 22.54 -8.61
N LEU A 55 8.52 21.93 -9.41
CA LEU A 55 8.87 20.51 -9.26
C LEU A 55 9.49 20.23 -7.89
N ARG A 56 10.35 21.12 -7.39
CA ARG A 56 10.97 20.98 -6.06
C ARG A 56 9.96 21.08 -4.93
N GLN A 57 8.98 21.96 -5.05
CA GLN A 57 7.89 22.10 -4.08
C GLN A 57 6.96 20.88 -4.11
N SER A 58 6.54 20.45 -5.31
CA SER A 58 5.62 19.32 -5.47
C SER A 58 6.27 17.97 -5.15
N ALA A 59 7.56 17.79 -5.41
CA ALA A 59 8.31 16.56 -5.08
C ALA A 59 8.99 16.62 -3.70
N GLY A 60 8.83 17.73 -2.98
CA GLY A 60 9.45 17.96 -1.67
C GLY A 60 8.74 17.24 -0.52
N GLU A 61 9.31 17.44 0.67
CA GLU A 61 8.89 16.80 1.92
C GLU A 61 7.54 17.29 2.48
N SER A 62 6.99 18.38 1.92
CA SER A 62 5.64 18.86 2.20
C SER A 62 4.66 18.60 1.05
N GLY A 63 5.09 17.87 0.01
CA GLY A 63 4.32 17.64 -1.22
C GLY A 63 4.02 16.16 -1.45
N LEU A 64 4.06 15.74 -2.71
CA LEU A 64 3.68 14.40 -3.16
C LEU A 64 4.50 13.30 -2.46
N SER A 65 5.77 13.55 -2.13
CA SER A 65 6.60 12.57 -1.43
C SER A 65 6.06 12.23 -0.04
N HIS A 66 5.51 13.22 0.66
CA HIS A 66 4.92 13.03 1.98
C HIS A 66 3.58 12.30 1.89
N GLU A 67 2.72 12.72 0.97
CA GLU A 67 1.41 12.09 0.76
C GLU A 67 1.55 10.63 0.32
N ILE A 68 2.50 10.31 -0.56
CA ILE A 68 2.77 8.92 -0.98
C ILE A 68 3.29 8.10 0.20
N THR A 69 4.17 8.66 1.03
CA THR A 69 4.70 7.96 2.20
C THR A 69 3.59 7.68 3.23
N ALA A 70 2.70 8.66 3.45
CA ALA A 70 1.53 8.50 4.31
C ALA A 70 0.57 7.44 3.77
N ALA A 71 0.21 7.50 2.50
CA ALA A 71 -0.64 6.51 1.85
C ALA A 71 -0.02 5.11 1.91
N ARG A 72 1.30 4.96 1.72
CA ARG A 72 1.99 3.66 1.86
C ARG A 72 1.89 3.11 3.27
N THR A 73 2.01 3.98 4.27
CA THR A 73 1.88 3.59 5.69
C THR A 73 0.46 3.08 5.96
N GLU A 74 -0.57 3.82 5.53
CA GLU A 74 -1.97 3.42 5.68
C GLU A 74 -2.26 2.09 4.96
N LEU A 75 -1.69 1.86 3.78
CA LEU A 75 -1.85 0.60 3.05
C LEU A 75 -1.15 -0.57 3.76
N GLY A 76 0.02 -0.34 4.36
CA GLY A 76 0.70 -1.33 5.19
C GLY A 76 -0.11 -1.72 6.43
N ASP A 77 -0.71 -0.73 7.08
CA ASP A 77 -1.57 -0.93 8.25
C ASP A 77 -2.85 -1.70 7.87
N PHE A 78 -3.50 -1.29 6.77
CA PHE A 78 -4.69 -1.97 6.25
C PHE A 78 -4.40 -3.43 5.88
N ARG A 79 -3.27 -3.69 5.19
CA ARG A 79 -2.82 -5.06 4.89
C ARG A 79 -2.66 -5.90 6.16
N SER A 80 -2.04 -5.32 7.19
CA SER A 80 -1.78 -6.02 8.44
C SER A 80 -3.09 -6.35 9.17
N ALA A 81 -4.02 -5.39 9.24
CA ALA A 81 -5.34 -5.58 9.83
C ALA A 81 -6.17 -6.65 9.08
N LEU A 82 -6.10 -6.69 7.76
CA LEU A 82 -6.75 -7.72 6.95
C LEU A 82 -6.18 -9.11 7.22
N HIS A 83 -4.85 -9.23 7.30
CA HIS A 83 -4.19 -10.49 7.60
C HIS A 83 -4.58 -11.01 9.00
N GLU A 84 -4.59 -10.12 10.00
CA GLU A 84 -5.02 -10.45 11.36
C GLU A 84 -6.47 -10.92 11.38
N THR A 85 -7.36 -10.18 10.71
CA THR A 85 -8.78 -10.53 10.61
C THR A 85 -8.96 -11.90 9.97
N ALA A 86 -8.33 -12.14 8.81
CA ALA A 86 -8.44 -13.41 8.10
C ALA A 86 -7.93 -14.59 8.93
N THR A 87 -6.79 -14.42 9.59
CA THR A 87 -6.22 -15.43 10.51
C THR A 87 -7.19 -15.70 11.68
N GLY A 88 -7.82 -14.65 12.21
CA GLY A 88 -8.86 -14.77 13.23
C GLY A 88 -10.02 -15.64 12.78
N TYR A 89 -10.55 -15.41 11.58
CA TYR A 89 -11.63 -16.24 11.03
C TYR A 89 -11.20 -17.69 10.80
N GLU A 90 -10.02 -17.93 10.22
CA GLU A 90 -9.51 -19.31 10.03
C GLU A 90 -9.36 -20.04 11.38
N ASN A 91 -8.89 -19.35 12.42
CA ASN A 91 -8.79 -19.92 13.76
C ASN A 91 -10.17 -20.26 14.35
N THR A 92 -11.17 -19.38 14.17
CA THR A 92 -12.54 -19.65 14.64
C THR A 92 -13.20 -20.80 13.90
N ASP A 93 -12.99 -20.90 12.58
CA ASP A 93 -13.54 -21.97 11.75
C ASP A 93 -12.93 -23.32 12.12
N THR A 94 -11.62 -23.34 12.37
CA THR A 94 -10.90 -24.53 12.86
C THR A 94 -11.40 -24.96 14.24
N ALA A 95 -11.54 -24.02 15.19
CA ALA A 95 -12.04 -24.30 16.52
C ALA A 95 -13.49 -24.83 16.50
N ALA A 96 -14.34 -24.27 15.63
CA ALA A 96 -15.71 -24.75 15.45
C ALA A 96 -15.74 -26.17 14.85
N ALA A 97 -14.91 -26.44 13.85
CA ALA A 97 -14.80 -27.78 13.26
C ALA A 97 -14.31 -28.84 14.26
N ASP A 98 -13.35 -28.48 15.12
CA ASP A 98 -12.85 -29.38 16.17
C ASP A 98 -13.90 -29.62 17.26
N ALA A 99 -14.66 -28.59 17.65
CA ALA A 99 -15.76 -28.73 18.60
C ALA A 99 -16.87 -29.66 18.07
N LEU A 100 -17.26 -29.50 16.80
CA LEU A 100 -18.23 -30.39 16.15
C LEU A 100 -17.73 -31.85 16.13
N ARG A 101 -16.48 -32.08 15.73
CA ARG A 101 -15.89 -33.43 15.71
C ARG A 101 -15.82 -34.06 17.11
N GLY A 102 -15.53 -33.26 18.14
CA GLY A 102 -15.54 -33.72 19.54
C GLY A 102 -16.94 -34.12 20.02
N THR A 103 -17.98 -33.39 19.62
CA THR A 103 -19.37 -33.73 19.98
C THR A 103 -19.89 -34.99 19.28
N GLU A 104 -19.50 -35.23 18.02
CA GLU A 104 -19.88 -36.45 17.29
C GLU A 104 -19.22 -37.72 17.87
N GLY A 105 -18.02 -37.60 18.45
CA GLY A 105 -17.33 -38.70 19.12
C GLY A 105 -17.91 -39.10 20.49
N THR A 106 -18.86 -38.34 21.02
CA THR A 106 -19.48 -38.60 22.35
C THR A 106 -20.89 -39.19 22.24
N ALA A 107 -21.39 -39.41 21.01
CA ALA A 107 -22.75 -39.88 20.73
C ALA A 107 -22.88 -41.41 20.48
N THR A 108 -21.88 -42.21 20.85
CA THR A 108 -21.93 -43.69 20.77
C THR A 108 -21.99 -44.35 22.14
#